data_AF-A0A545UEG6-F1
#
_entry.id   AF-A0A545UEG6-F1
#
_cell.length_a   1.000
_cell.length_b   1.000
_cell.length_c   1.000
_cell.angle_alpha   90.00
_cell.angle_beta   90.00
_cell.angle_gamma   90.00
#
_symmetry.space_group_name_H-M   'P 1'
#
loop_
_entity.id
_entity.type
_entity.pdbx_description
1 polymer ?
#
loop_
_entity_poly.entity_id
_entity_poly.type
_entity_poly.pdbx_seq_one_letter_code
_entity_poly.pdbx_strand_id
1 'polypeptide(L)'
;MIENILSFVEQNAHWAGVIIFSVAFLESMAIVGLLIPGWILLVGIGTMIGADALSFYPVVFAAYLGAVIGEYISFYAGYHYHEKILSWSFVAKHQKIIEKSRVFFEKHGVGGVFIGRFFGPTRAVVPLIAGISEMNKVTFFWVNLISGIIWAPLYLIPGILVGAAFSLDKSQGYELIFILVIIVGTLGFAIKASKSYWRERYNNDDTLASVLKPALWWCIALVSLLIFVRSPYWNLFTDILSIVLDKL
;
A
#
# COMPACT_ATOMS: atom_id res chain seq x y z
N MET A 1 16.54 14.73 4.64
CA MET A 1 15.15 15.09 5.02
C MET A 1 14.47 13.96 5.77
N ILE A 2 14.36 12.75 5.20
CA ILE A 2 13.74 11.59 5.88
C ILE A 2 14.48 11.24 7.18
N GLU A 3 15.81 11.15 7.16
CA GLU A 3 16.61 10.86 8.38
C GLU A 3 16.41 11.89 9.49
N ASN A 4 16.25 13.18 9.15
CA ASN A 4 15.97 14.23 10.13
C ASN A 4 14.60 14.07 10.78
N ILE A 5 13.60 13.60 10.02
CA ILE A 5 12.25 13.35 10.54
C ILE A 5 12.27 12.12 11.44
N LEU A 6 12.94 11.03 11.04
CA LEU A 6 13.02 9.81 11.83
C LEU A 6 13.79 10.03 13.15
N SER A 7 14.93 10.70 13.10
CA SER A 7 15.69 11.07 14.31
C SER A 7 14.92 12.02 15.24
N PHE A 8 14.12 12.93 14.68
CA PHE A 8 13.24 13.79 15.47
C PHE A 8 12.12 13.00 16.16
N VAL A 9 11.51 12.03 15.47
CA VAL A 9 10.50 11.11 16.03
C VAL A 9 11.09 10.28 17.17
N GLU A 10 12.32 9.77 17.00
CA GLU A 10 13.02 8.97 18.00
C GLU A 10 13.32 9.78 19.27
N GLN A 11 13.83 11.00 19.11
CA GLN A 11 14.12 11.90 20.23
C GLN A 11 12.86 12.44 20.92
N ASN A 12 11.74 12.48 20.20
CA ASN A 12 10.46 13.01 20.66
C ASN A 12 9.36 11.96 20.58
N ALA A 13 9.58 10.80 21.21
CA ALA A 13 8.63 9.68 21.22
C ALA A 13 7.20 10.10 21.65
N HIS A 14 7.06 11.13 22.48
CA HIS A 14 5.77 11.70 22.88
C HIS A 14 5.03 12.44 21.75
N TRP A 15 5.76 12.99 20.76
CA TRP A 15 5.20 13.59 19.54
C TRP A 15 5.06 12.59 18.39
N ALA A 16 5.63 11.39 18.50
CA ALA A 16 5.61 10.37 17.45
C ALA A 16 4.19 10.15 16.91
N GLY A 17 3.19 10.02 17.79
CA GLY A 17 1.79 9.86 17.39
C GLY A 17 1.28 10.99 16.49
N VAL A 18 1.58 12.26 16.81
CA VAL A 18 1.15 13.42 16.03
C VAL A 18 1.84 13.47 14.67
N ILE A 19 3.13 13.13 14.63
CA ILE A 19 3.91 13.13 13.39
C ILE A 19 3.39 12.02 12.47
N ILE A 20 3.19 10.83 13.00
CA ILE A 20 2.69 9.66 12.25
C ILE A 20 1.28 9.93 11.74
N PHE A 21 0.42 10.49 12.59
CA PHE A 21 -0.91 10.96 12.20
C PHE A 21 -0.82 11.94 11.03
N SER A 22 0.05 12.94 11.13
CA SER A 22 0.19 13.99 10.11
C SER A 22 0.73 13.43 8.79
N VAL A 23 1.70 12.51 8.85
CA VAL A 23 2.25 11.83 7.67
C VAL A 23 1.16 11.00 7.00
N ALA A 24 0.45 10.16 7.74
CA ALA A 24 -0.63 9.34 7.20
C ALA A 24 -1.79 10.19 6.66
N PHE A 25 -2.11 11.28 7.33
CA PHE A 25 -3.13 12.25 6.92
C PHE A 25 -2.79 12.92 5.59
N LEU A 26 -1.58 13.48 5.45
CA LEU A 26 -1.14 14.15 4.23
C LEU A 26 -1.00 13.16 3.06
N GLU A 27 -0.51 11.96 3.33
CA GLU A 27 -0.41 10.87 2.35
C GLU A 27 -1.80 10.42 1.84
N SER A 28 -2.81 10.44 2.70
CA SER A 28 -4.18 10.06 2.36
C SER A 28 -5.03 11.21 1.79
N MET A 29 -4.54 12.46 1.83
CA MET A 29 -5.22 13.58 1.19
C MET A 29 -5.01 13.56 -0.33
N ALA A 30 -6.11 13.76 -1.07
CA ALA A 30 -6.05 13.95 -2.51
C ALA A 30 -5.12 15.13 -2.85
N ILE A 31 -4.40 15.01 -3.97
CA ILE A 31 -3.38 15.96 -4.46
C ILE A 31 -2.11 15.96 -3.59
N VAL A 32 -2.21 16.07 -2.26
CA VAL A 32 -1.05 16.08 -1.37
C VAL A 32 -0.30 14.75 -1.39
N GLY A 33 -1.02 13.63 -1.25
CA GLY A 33 -0.43 12.28 -1.35
C GLY A 33 0.09 11.92 -2.75
N LEU A 34 -0.28 12.68 -3.79
CA LEU A 34 0.32 12.54 -5.13
C LEU A 34 1.68 13.25 -5.22
N LEU A 35 1.88 14.31 -4.44
CA LEU A 35 3.10 15.12 -4.45
C LEU A 35 4.16 14.59 -3.49
N ILE A 36 3.73 14.11 -2.32
CA ILE A 36 4.62 13.65 -1.25
C ILE A 36 4.47 12.14 -1.10
N PRO A 37 5.51 11.33 -1.38
CA PRO A 37 5.46 9.88 -1.18
C PRO A 37 5.62 9.54 0.31
N GLY A 38 4.56 9.76 1.08
CA GLY A 38 4.49 9.48 2.52
C GLY A 38 4.54 8.00 2.86
N TRP A 39 4.26 7.10 1.91
CA TRP A 39 4.45 5.65 2.12
C TRP A 39 5.89 5.28 2.49
N ILE A 40 6.90 6.00 1.97
CA ILE A 40 8.32 5.78 2.33
C ILE A 40 8.55 6.09 3.80
N LEU A 41 7.93 7.18 4.30
CA LEU A 41 8.01 7.57 5.71
C LEU A 41 7.34 6.52 6.60
N LEU A 42 6.19 5.96 6.18
CA LEU A 42 5.51 4.90 6.94
C LEU A 42 6.34 3.62 7.00
N VAL A 43 7.02 3.24 5.93
CA VAL A 43 7.99 2.12 5.97
C VAL A 43 9.15 2.44 6.93
N GLY A 44 9.67 3.67 6.92
CA GLY A 44 10.70 4.11 7.87
C GLY A 44 10.22 4.11 9.34
N ILE A 45 8.98 4.51 9.58
CA ILE A 45 8.35 4.40 10.91
C ILE A 45 8.20 2.92 11.30
N GLY A 46 7.84 2.05 10.34
CA GLY A 46 7.82 0.60 10.54
C GLY A 46 9.17 0.04 10.96
N THR A 47 10.27 0.50 10.37
CA THR A 47 11.62 0.07 10.79
C THR A 47 11.92 0.43 12.24
N MET A 48 11.42 1.57 12.73
CA MET A 48 11.58 1.95 14.14
C MET A 48 10.78 1.04 15.07
N ILE A 49 9.60 0.56 14.66
CA ILE A 49 8.83 -0.44 15.42
C ILE A 49 9.58 -1.79 15.44
N GLY A 50 10.12 -2.21 14.30
CA GLY A 50 10.92 -3.44 14.18
C GLY A 50 12.18 -3.42 15.03
N ALA A 51 12.76 -2.24 15.25
CA ALA A 51 13.94 -2.01 16.09
C ALA A 51 13.61 -1.67 17.56
N ASP A 52 12.36 -1.86 18.01
CA ASP A 52 11.90 -1.58 19.38
C ASP A 52 11.99 -0.10 19.82
N ALA A 53 12.17 0.83 18.89
CA ALA A 53 12.16 2.26 19.18
C ALA A 53 10.75 2.84 19.31
N LEU A 54 9.73 2.20 18.71
CA LEU A 54 8.32 2.61 18.78
C LEU A 54 7.39 1.41 19.04
N SER A 55 6.32 1.62 19.81
CA SER A 55 5.31 0.59 20.05
C SER A 55 4.33 0.46 18.88
N PHE A 56 3.94 -0.77 18.54
CA PHE A 56 3.07 -1.07 17.40
C PHE A 56 1.68 -0.41 17.50
N TYR A 57 0.92 -0.68 18.58
CA TYR A 57 -0.47 -0.23 18.67
C TYR A 57 -0.68 1.29 18.59
N PRO A 58 0.08 2.14 19.32
CA PRO A 58 -0.10 3.59 19.23
C PRO A 58 0.21 4.14 17.84
N VAL A 59 1.24 3.59 17.18
CA VAL A 59 1.65 3.98 15.84
C VAL A 59 0.61 3.61 14.80
N VAL A 60 0.12 2.35 14.84
CA VAL A 60 -0.93 1.88 13.94
C VAL A 60 -2.20 2.68 14.13
N PHE A 61 -2.58 2.96 15.37
CA PHE A 61 -3.76 3.75 15.67
C PHE A 61 -3.65 5.19 15.16
N ALA A 62 -2.49 5.84 15.37
CA ALA A 62 -2.25 7.18 14.84
C ALA A 62 -2.26 7.23 13.30
N ALA A 63 -1.60 6.26 12.65
CA ALA A 63 -1.58 6.15 11.20
C ALA A 63 -2.99 5.89 10.63
N TYR A 64 -3.74 5.00 11.28
CA TYR A 64 -5.12 4.69 10.95
C TYR A 64 -6.02 5.93 11.01
N LEU A 65 -6.00 6.67 12.12
CA LEU A 65 -6.80 7.88 12.27
C LEU A 65 -6.42 8.94 11.24
N GLY A 66 -5.11 9.17 11.01
CA GLY A 66 -4.64 10.11 10.00
C GLY A 66 -5.17 9.74 8.62
N ALA A 67 -5.06 8.47 8.24
CA ALA A 67 -5.51 7.97 6.94
C ALA A 67 -7.03 8.08 6.76
N VAL A 68 -7.82 7.67 7.77
CA VAL A 68 -9.29 7.76 7.72
C VAL A 68 -9.75 9.20 7.58
N ILE A 69 -9.18 10.12 8.36
CA ILE A 69 -9.57 11.54 8.32
C ILE A 69 -9.14 12.18 7.00
N GLY A 70 -7.92 11.93 6.51
CA GLY A 70 -7.42 12.48 5.25
C GLY A 70 -8.27 12.06 4.04
N GLU A 71 -8.67 10.78 3.99
CA GLU A 71 -9.54 10.28 2.92
C GLU A 71 -10.96 10.81 3.03
N TYR A 72 -11.48 10.95 4.26
CA TYR A 72 -12.81 11.54 4.46
C TYR A 72 -12.86 13.00 4.04
N ILE A 73 -11.82 13.80 4.33
CA ILE A 73 -11.72 15.19 3.84
C ILE A 73 -11.68 15.21 2.31
N SER A 74 -10.92 14.31 1.70
CA SER A 74 -10.82 14.21 0.23
C SER A 74 -12.16 13.86 -0.42
N PHE A 75 -12.89 12.90 0.17
CA PHE A 75 -14.24 12.56 -0.25
C PHE A 75 -15.21 13.72 -0.07
N TYR A 76 -15.17 14.39 1.09
CA TYR A 76 -16.04 15.52 1.38
C TYR A 76 -15.78 16.69 0.44
N ALA A 77 -14.51 16.97 0.12
CA ALA A 77 -14.13 17.98 -0.86
C ALA A 77 -14.67 17.63 -2.25
N GLY A 78 -14.57 16.36 -2.67
CA GLY A 78 -15.16 15.87 -3.90
C GLY A 78 -16.68 16.02 -3.94
N TYR A 79 -17.36 15.69 -2.84
CA TYR A 79 -18.81 15.77 -2.71
C TYR A 79 -19.33 17.21 -2.69
N HIS A 80 -18.70 18.09 -1.93
CA HIS A 80 -19.19 19.45 -1.75
C HIS A 80 -18.79 20.38 -2.89
N TYR A 81 -17.59 20.23 -3.45
CA TYR A 81 -17.08 21.08 -4.53
C TYR A 81 -17.13 20.41 -5.90
N HIS A 82 -17.97 19.39 -6.10
CA HIS A 82 -18.03 18.59 -7.32
C HIS A 82 -18.15 19.47 -8.59
N GLU A 83 -19.08 20.44 -8.64
CA GLU A 83 -19.25 21.32 -9.80
C GLU A 83 -17.98 22.12 -10.12
N LYS A 84 -17.31 22.66 -9.09
CA LYS A 84 -16.08 23.45 -9.24
C LYS A 84 -14.88 22.58 -9.64
N ILE A 85 -14.81 21.34 -9.16
CA ILE A 85 -13.74 20.41 -9.53
C ILE A 85 -13.95 19.93 -10.97
N LEU A 86 -15.20 19.68 -11.38
CA LEU A 86 -15.55 19.31 -12.75
C LEU A 86 -15.23 20.43 -13.76
N SER A 87 -15.25 21.69 -13.33
CA SER A 87 -14.89 22.84 -14.16
C SER A 87 -13.37 23.08 -14.30
N TRP A 88 -12.52 22.36 -13.56
CA TRP A 88 -11.07 22.47 -13.73
C TRP A 88 -10.65 21.92 -15.09
N SER A 89 -9.81 22.66 -15.83
CA SER A 89 -9.40 22.32 -17.20
C SER A 89 -8.84 20.89 -17.35
N PHE A 90 -8.12 20.41 -16.33
CA PHE A 90 -7.62 19.04 -16.28
C PHE A 90 -8.74 17.99 -16.17
N VAL A 91 -9.71 18.20 -15.28
CA VAL A 91 -10.83 17.26 -15.05
C VAL A 91 -11.83 17.32 -16.20
N ALA A 92 -12.13 18.52 -16.70
CA ALA A 92 -12.98 18.75 -17.86
C ALA A 92 -12.49 18.01 -19.12
N LYS A 93 -11.17 17.93 -19.31
CA LYS A 93 -10.56 17.15 -20.40
C LYS A 93 -10.78 15.64 -20.25
N HIS A 94 -11.05 15.16 -19.03
CA HIS A 94 -11.19 13.75 -18.68
C HIS A 94 -12.61 13.38 -18.21
N GLN A 95 -13.65 14.12 -18.61
CA GLN A 95 -15.06 13.87 -18.25
C GLN A 95 -15.51 12.42 -18.52
N LYS A 96 -15.03 11.81 -19.63
CA LYS A 96 -15.30 10.40 -19.94
C LYS A 96 -14.80 9.43 -18.85
N ILE A 97 -13.73 9.78 -18.14
CA ILE A 97 -13.20 8.97 -17.03
C ILE A 97 -14.10 9.13 -15.81
N ILE A 98 -14.51 10.37 -15.50
CA ILE A 98 -15.42 10.65 -14.37
C ILE A 98 -16.75 9.93 -14.54
N GLU A 99 -17.35 9.96 -15.75
CA GLU A 99 -18.60 9.25 -16.02
C GLU A 99 -18.45 7.73 -15.88
N LYS A 100 -17.35 7.16 -16.38
CA LYS A 100 -17.04 5.74 -16.17
C LYS A 100 -16.85 5.40 -14.69
N SER A 101 -16.24 6.29 -13.92
CA SER A 101 -16.08 6.12 -12.47
C SER A 101 -17.43 6.16 -11.77
N ARG A 102 -18.37 7.02 -12.18
CA ARG A 102 -19.73 7.04 -11.64
C ARG A 102 -20.45 5.71 -11.86
N VAL A 103 -20.49 5.23 -13.10
CA VAL A 103 -21.06 3.92 -13.44
C VAL A 103 -20.36 2.78 -12.69
N PHE A 104 -19.04 2.88 -12.49
CA PHE A 104 -18.28 1.90 -11.72
C PHE A 104 -18.68 1.89 -10.24
N PHE A 105 -18.84 3.06 -9.60
CA PHE A 105 -19.26 3.17 -8.21
C PHE A 105 -20.74 2.82 -8.02
N GLU A 106 -21.60 3.07 -9.00
CA GLU A 106 -22.98 2.56 -8.99
C GLU A 106 -23.01 1.03 -9.03
N LYS A 107 -22.16 0.41 -9.87
CA LYS A 107 -22.14 -1.04 -10.06
C LYS A 107 -21.39 -1.83 -8.97
N HIS A 108 -20.27 -1.31 -8.48
CA HIS A 108 -19.37 -2.01 -7.54
C HIS A 108 -19.32 -1.37 -6.15
N GLY A 109 -19.84 -0.14 -6.00
CA GLY A 109 -20.00 0.59 -4.74
C GLY A 109 -18.88 0.37 -3.72
N VAL A 110 -19.26 -0.27 -2.62
CA VAL A 110 -18.41 -0.63 -1.47
C VAL A 110 -17.13 -1.36 -1.91
N GLY A 111 -17.26 -2.40 -2.74
CA GLY A 111 -16.11 -3.20 -3.19
C GLY A 111 -15.17 -2.40 -4.09
N GLY A 112 -15.72 -1.50 -4.91
CA GLY A 112 -14.94 -0.62 -5.77
C GLY A 112 -14.07 0.37 -4.99
N VAL A 113 -14.64 1.02 -3.97
CA VAL A 113 -13.90 1.93 -3.08
C VAL A 113 -12.85 1.16 -2.27
N PHE A 114 -13.24 0.03 -1.68
CA PHE A 114 -12.34 -0.79 -0.87
C PHE A 114 -11.12 -1.24 -1.68
N ILE A 115 -11.34 -1.87 -2.84
CA ILE A 115 -10.25 -2.38 -3.68
C ILE A 115 -9.42 -1.21 -4.25
N GLY A 116 -10.07 -0.15 -4.72
CA GLY A 116 -9.40 1.01 -5.33
C GLY A 116 -8.38 1.69 -4.41
N ARG A 117 -8.57 1.61 -3.08
CA ARG A 117 -7.68 2.15 -2.07
C ARG A 117 -6.33 1.40 -1.98
N PHE A 118 -6.29 0.11 -2.31
CA PHE A 118 -5.06 -0.69 -2.21
C PHE A 118 -4.21 -0.70 -3.49
N PHE A 119 -4.70 -0.09 -4.57
CA PHE A 119 -3.94 0.04 -5.83
C PHE A 119 -3.26 1.42 -5.91
N GLY A 120 -1.91 1.39 -6.04
CA GLY A 120 -0.99 2.52 -5.78
C GLY A 120 -1.45 3.91 -6.24
N PRO A 121 -1.46 4.23 -7.55
CA PRO A 121 -1.77 5.60 -8.00
C PRO A 121 -3.24 5.98 -7.83
N THR A 122 -4.14 4.99 -7.85
CA THR A 122 -5.59 5.23 -7.75
C THR A 122 -6.00 5.58 -6.33
N ARG A 123 -5.27 5.12 -5.31
CA ARG A 123 -5.56 5.36 -3.90
C ARG A 123 -5.83 6.84 -3.57
N ALA A 124 -4.92 7.73 -3.96
CA ALA A 124 -5.03 9.15 -3.62
C ALA A 124 -6.23 9.86 -4.30
N VAL A 125 -6.80 9.24 -5.34
CA VAL A 125 -7.85 9.85 -6.18
C VAL A 125 -9.21 9.21 -5.95
N VAL A 126 -9.27 7.94 -5.50
CA VAL A 126 -10.50 7.18 -5.28
C VAL A 126 -11.48 7.90 -4.32
N PRO A 127 -11.07 8.37 -3.12
CA PRO A 127 -11.96 9.11 -2.24
C PRO A 127 -12.54 10.36 -2.90
N LEU A 128 -11.71 11.11 -3.62
CA LEU A 128 -12.13 12.34 -4.31
C LEU A 128 -13.15 12.04 -5.40
N ILE A 129 -12.90 11.04 -6.25
CA ILE A 129 -13.82 10.67 -7.34
C ILE A 129 -15.12 10.10 -6.78
N ALA A 130 -15.07 9.29 -5.72
CA ALA A 130 -16.27 8.81 -5.03
C ALA A 130 -17.13 9.97 -4.51
N GLY A 131 -16.48 11.04 -4.02
CA GLY A 131 -17.15 12.29 -3.66
C GLY A 131 -17.78 12.99 -4.86
N ILE A 132 -17.02 13.21 -5.94
CA ILE A 132 -17.50 13.85 -7.19
C ILE A 132 -18.68 13.08 -7.80
N SER A 133 -18.68 11.75 -7.68
CA SER A 133 -19.77 10.87 -8.13
C SER A 133 -20.96 10.81 -7.17
N GLU A 134 -20.99 11.67 -6.14
CA GLU A 134 -22.07 11.79 -5.16
C GLU A 134 -22.39 10.48 -4.42
N MET A 135 -21.39 9.64 -4.19
CA MET A 135 -21.58 8.39 -3.44
C MET A 135 -22.14 8.69 -2.04
N ASN A 136 -22.99 7.80 -1.52
CA ASN A 136 -23.57 7.94 -0.19
C ASN A 136 -22.47 8.07 0.90
N LYS A 137 -22.56 9.14 1.70
CA LYS A 137 -21.56 9.49 2.73
C LYS A 137 -21.39 8.42 3.81
N VAL A 138 -22.49 7.76 4.20
CA VAL A 138 -22.49 6.72 5.23
C VAL A 138 -21.81 5.46 4.69
N THR A 139 -22.13 5.08 3.46
CA THR A 139 -21.47 3.96 2.78
C THR A 139 -19.96 4.21 2.65
N PHE A 140 -19.56 5.40 2.20
CA PHE A 140 -18.15 5.75 2.10
C PHE A 140 -17.46 5.73 3.48
N PHE A 141 -18.08 6.29 4.50
CA PHE A 141 -17.53 6.32 5.86
C PHE A 141 -17.21 4.92 6.39
N TRP A 142 -18.14 3.97 6.30
CA TRP A 142 -17.91 2.61 6.78
C TRP A 142 -16.83 1.88 5.99
N VAL A 143 -16.80 2.04 4.66
CA VAL A 143 -15.74 1.44 3.83
C VAL A 143 -14.39 2.03 4.15
N ASN A 144 -14.30 3.35 4.34
CA ASN A 144 -13.08 4.04 4.74
C ASN A 144 -12.58 3.55 6.10
N LEU A 145 -13.48 3.39 7.08
CA LEU A 145 -13.17 2.88 8.41
C LEU A 145 -12.59 1.46 8.34
N ILE A 146 -13.28 0.54 7.66
CA ILE A 146 -12.87 -0.88 7.57
C ILE A 146 -11.57 -1.02 6.76
N SER A 147 -11.46 -0.33 5.62
CA SER A 147 -10.26 -0.37 4.78
C SER A 147 -9.05 0.26 5.47
N GLY A 148 -9.24 1.29 6.28
CA GLY A 148 -8.19 1.95 7.05
C GLY A 148 -7.50 1.00 8.04
N ILE A 149 -8.26 0.11 8.69
CA ILE A 149 -7.72 -0.86 9.66
C ILE A 149 -6.69 -1.78 9.01
N ILE A 150 -6.94 -2.20 7.77
CA ILE A 150 -6.03 -3.07 7.02
C ILE A 150 -4.88 -2.25 6.44
N TRP A 151 -5.16 -1.01 6.03
CA TRP A 151 -4.20 -0.14 5.38
C TRP A 151 -3.00 0.20 6.28
N ALA A 152 -3.21 0.59 7.55
CA ALA A 152 -2.10 1.02 8.41
C ALA A 152 -1.05 -0.09 8.65
N PRO A 153 -1.42 -1.32 9.08
CA PRO A 153 -0.48 -2.42 9.20
C PRO A 153 0.18 -2.79 7.87
N LEU A 154 -0.55 -2.77 6.76
CA LEU A 154 -0.01 -3.14 5.45
C LEU A 154 1.20 -2.29 5.03
N TYR A 155 1.19 -0.99 5.37
CA TYR A 155 2.31 -0.09 5.07
C TYR A 155 3.42 -0.12 6.13
N LEU A 156 3.12 -0.52 7.37
CA LEU A 156 4.08 -0.58 8.46
C LEU A 156 4.86 -1.91 8.49
N ILE A 157 4.19 -3.05 8.24
CA ILE A 157 4.77 -4.40 8.32
C ILE A 157 6.06 -4.57 7.49
N PRO A 158 6.15 -4.10 6.22
CA PRO A 158 7.39 -4.19 5.46
C PRO A 158 8.55 -3.49 6.17
N GLY A 159 8.29 -2.34 6.79
CA GLY A 159 9.25 -1.64 7.62
C GLY A 159 9.61 -2.42 8.89
N ILE A 160 8.62 -2.99 9.58
CA ILE A 160 8.84 -3.79 10.80
C ILE A 160 9.77 -4.97 10.50
N LEU A 161 9.55 -5.67 9.38
CA LEU A 161 10.42 -6.77 8.94
C LEU A 161 11.86 -6.31 8.71
N VAL A 162 12.05 -5.15 8.05
CA VAL A 162 13.38 -4.57 7.82
C VAL A 162 14.05 -4.17 9.14
N GLY A 163 13.31 -3.55 10.06
CA GLY A 163 13.83 -3.14 11.37
C GLY A 163 14.23 -4.32 12.24
N ALA A 164 13.40 -5.37 12.27
CA ALA A 164 13.69 -6.61 12.99
C ALA A 164 14.91 -7.33 12.40
N ALA A 165 15.02 -7.40 11.06
CA ALA A 165 16.17 -7.99 10.39
C ALA A 165 17.48 -7.29 10.76
N PHE A 166 17.50 -5.96 10.78
CA PHE A 166 18.68 -5.18 11.14
C PHE A 166 19.03 -5.21 12.63
N SER A 167 18.07 -5.51 13.48
CA SER A 167 18.28 -5.60 14.94
C SER A 167 18.94 -6.92 15.35
N LEU A 168 18.72 -8.00 14.60
CA LEU A 168 19.34 -9.31 14.84
C LEU A 168 20.78 -9.37 14.30
N ASP A 169 20.95 -9.10 13.00
CA ASP A 169 22.26 -9.05 12.36
C ASP A 169 22.20 -8.12 11.14
N LYS A 170 22.92 -7.00 11.20
CA LYS A 170 22.93 -6.02 10.11
C LYS A 170 23.41 -6.61 8.80
N SER A 171 24.44 -7.46 8.82
CA SER A 171 25.04 -8.03 7.60
C SER A 171 24.10 -9.01 6.92
N GLN A 172 23.57 -9.99 7.66
CA GLN A 172 22.62 -10.97 7.14
C GLN A 172 21.24 -10.35 6.85
N GLY A 173 20.88 -9.27 7.56
CA GLY A 173 19.65 -8.53 7.33
C GLY A 173 19.57 -7.92 5.92
N TYR A 174 20.66 -7.32 5.42
CA TYR A 174 20.70 -6.81 4.05
C TYR A 174 20.51 -7.92 3.02
N GLU A 175 21.17 -9.06 3.22
CA GLU A 175 21.07 -10.22 2.32
C GLU A 175 19.67 -10.83 2.33
N LEU A 176 19.06 -10.98 3.50
CA LEU A 176 17.69 -11.46 3.63
C LEU A 176 16.69 -10.53 2.94
N ILE A 177 16.76 -9.22 3.18
CA ILE A 177 15.87 -8.25 2.54
C ILE A 177 16.04 -8.27 1.02
N PHE A 178 17.29 -8.35 0.54
CA PHE A 178 17.59 -8.44 -0.89
C PHE A 178 16.97 -9.69 -1.52
N ILE A 179 17.10 -10.85 -0.87
CA ILE A 179 16.48 -12.11 -1.32
C ILE A 179 14.95 -11.99 -1.33
N LEU A 180 14.34 -11.43 -0.28
CA LEU A 180 12.89 -11.24 -0.22
C LEU A 180 12.39 -10.32 -1.35
N VAL A 181 13.10 -9.23 -1.66
CA VAL A 181 12.78 -8.34 -2.78
C VAL A 181 12.83 -9.09 -4.12
N ILE A 182 13.84 -9.93 -4.34
CA ILE A 182 13.94 -10.76 -5.56
C ILE A 182 12.77 -11.75 -5.65
N ILE A 183 12.43 -12.43 -4.55
CA ILE A 183 11.32 -13.39 -4.51
C ILE A 183 10.00 -12.69 -4.82
N VAL A 184 9.72 -11.55 -4.16
CA VAL A 184 8.50 -10.78 -4.41
C VAL A 184 8.47 -10.25 -5.85
N GLY A 185 9.59 -9.79 -6.39
CA GLY A 185 9.70 -9.31 -7.76
C GLY A 185 9.44 -10.40 -8.80
N THR A 186 10.03 -11.59 -8.61
CA THR A 186 9.85 -12.74 -9.51
C THR A 186 8.42 -13.29 -9.44
N LEU A 187 7.81 -13.38 -8.25
CA LEU A 187 6.40 -13.73 -8.07
C LEU A 187 5.47 -12.72 -8.75
N GLY A 188 5.72 -11.42 -8.57
CA GLY A 188 4.95 -10.36 -9.22
C GLY A 188 5.01 -10.45 -10.74
N PHE A 189 6.18 -10.76 -11.30
CA PHE A 189 6.34 -11.00 -12.73
C PHE A 189 5.60 -12.26 -13.20
N ALA A 190 5.66 -13.36 -12.45
CA ALA A 190 4.95 -14.60 -12.75
C ALA A 190 3.42 -14.39 -12.81
N ILE A 191 2.87 -13.63 -11.85
CA ILE A 191 1.45 -13.27 -11.83
C ILE A 191 1.08 -12.41 -13.04
N LYS A 192 1.92 -11.41 -13.37
CA LYS A 192 1.68 -10.54 -14.54
C LYS A 192 1.73 -11.33 -15.85
N ALA A 193 2.73 -12.20 -16.02
CA ALA A 193 2.87 -13.07 -17.18
C ALA A 193 1.66 -13.99 -17.32
N SER A 194 1.17 -14.54 -16.20
CA SER A 194 -0.03 -15.39 -16.17
C SER A 194 -1.27 -14.61 -16.59
N LYS A 195 -1.48 -13.40 -16.06
CA LYS A 195 -2.61 -12.55 -16.46
C LYS A 195 -2.55 -12.12 -17.93
N SER A 196 -1.35 -11.85 -18.46
CA SER A 196 -1.16 -11.56 -19.90
C SER A 196 -1.55 -12.75 -20.74
N TYR A 197 -1.10 -13.95 -20.35
CA TYR A 197 -1.45 -15.20 -21.01
C TYR A 197 -2.96 -15.48 -21.02
N TRP A 198 -3.64 -15.36 -19.87
CA TRP A 198 -5.09 -15.55 -19.78
C TRP A 198 -5.87 -14.55 -20.64
N ARG A 199 -5.33 -13.34 -20.86
CA ARG A 199 -5.93 -12.32 -21.73
C ARG A 199 -5.68 -12.60 -23.22
N GLU A 200 -4.48 -13.05 -23.58
CA GLU A 200 -4.11 -13.41 -24.95
C GLU A 200 -4.82 -14.68 -25.43
N ARG A 201 -5.02 -15.68 -24.55
CA ARG A 201 -5.76 -16.90 -24.88
C ARG A 201 -7.25 -16.65 -25.18
N TYR A 202 -7.83 -15.56 -24.67
CA TYR A 202 -9.19 -15.13 -25.05
C TYR A 202 -9.23 -14.50 -26.47
N ASN A 203 -8.10 -13.99 -26.98
CA ASN A 203 -7.98 -13.29 -28.26
C ASN A 203 -7.42 -14.16 -29.41
N ASN A 204 -7.42 -15.49 -29.26
CA ASN A 204 -7.24 -16.48 -30.33
C ASN A 204 -5.83 -16.65 -30.95
N ASP A 205 -4.75 -16.25 -30.27
CA ASP A 205 -3.37 -16.55 -30.68
C ASP A 205 -2.78 -17.73 -29.86
N ASP A 206 -3.06 -18.96 -30.31
CA ASP A 206 -2.53 -20.19 -29.72
C ASP A 206 -1.10 -20.48 -30.24
N THR A 207 -0.14 -19.66 -29.82
CA THR A 207 1.29 -19.96 -30.01
C THR A 207 1.86 -20.65 -28.77
N LEU A 208 2.64 -21.72 -28.94
CA LEU A 208 3.36 -22.41 -27.84
C LEU A 208 4.15 -21.45 -26.94
N ALA A 209 4.64 -20.35 -27.52
CA ALA A 209 5.34 -19.29 -26.80
C ALA A 209 4.48 -18.52 -25.78
N SER A 210 3.15 -18.45 -25.98
CA SER A 210 2.24 -17.78 -25.04
C SER A 210 2.06 -18.59 -23.75
N VAL A 211 2.05 -19.93 -23.85
CA VAL A 211 1.93 -20.87 -22.71
C VAL A 211 3.25 -21.02 -21.95
N LEU A 212 4.38 -21.06 -22.66
CA LEU A 212 5.69 -21.32 -22.06
C LEU A 212 6.20 -20.15 -21.21
N LYS A 213 5.88 -18.91 -21.56
CA LYS A 213 6.30 -17.71 -20.82
C LYS A 213 5.79 -17.70 -19.36
N PRO A 214 4.49 -17.81 -19.05
CA PRO A 214 4.02 -17.82 -17.66
C PRO A 214 4.53 -19.04 -16.89
N ALA A 215 4.61 -20.22 -17.53
CA ALA A 215 5.14 -21.42 -16.91
C ALA A 215 6.61 -21.26 -16.49
N LEU A 216 7.45 -20.65 -17.34
CA LEU A 216 8.84 -20.35 -17.04
C LEU A 216 8.98 -19.45 -15.80
N TRP A 217 8.17 -18.39 -15.70
CA TRP A 217 8.22 -17.48 -14.57
C TRP A 217 7.72 -18.11 -13.26
N TRP A 218 6.73 -19.00 -13.32
CA TRP A 218 6.34 -19.81 -12.16
C TRP A 218 7.44 -20.79 -11.74
N CYS A 219 8.12 -21.43 -12.67
CA CYS A 219 9.28 -22.27 -12.37
C CYS A 219 10.39 -21.47 -11.68
N ILE A 220 10.73 -20.29 -12.20
CA ILE A 220 11.74 -19.40 -11.59
C ILE A 220 11.31 -19.01 -10.16
N ALA A 221 10.04 -18.63 -9.95
CA ALA A 221 9.54 -18.26 -8.63
C ALA A 221 9.57 -19.44 -7.64
N LEU A 222 9.16 -20.65 -8.08
CA LEU A 222 9.18 -21.85 -7.25
C LEU A 222 10.61 -22.28 -6.90
N VAL A 223 11.54 -22.25 -7.86
CA VAL A 223 12.95 -22.56 -7.62
C VAL A 223 13.56 -21.55 -6.65
N SER A 224 13.28 -20.26 -6.83
CA SER A 224 13.76 -19.20 -5.92
C SER A 224 13.24 -19.40 -4.50
N LEU A 225 11.96 -19.76 -4.36
CA LEU A 225 11.35 -20.08 -3.06
C LEU A 225 11.98 -21.33 -2.42
N LEU A 226 12.21 -22.39 -3.19
CA LEU A 226 12.84 -23.61 -2.71
C LEU A 226 14.29 -23.39 -2.26
N ILE A 227 15.05 -22.58 -3.01
CA ILE A 227 16.41 -22.17 -2.62
C ILE A 227 16.36 -21.40 -1.30
N PHE A 228 15.42 -20.48 -1.16
CA PHE A 228 15.25 -19.70 0.06
C PHE A 228 14.91 -20.56 1.29
N VAL A 229 13.93 -21.45 1.18
CA VAL A 229 13.54 -22.35 2.29
C VAL A 229 14.66 -23.30 2.70
N ARG A 230 15.56 -23.66 1.76
CA ARG A 230 16.74 -24.48 2.05
C ARG A 230 17.98 -23.68 2.47
N SER A 231 17.91 -22.36 2.43
CA SER A 231 19.04 -21.50 2.77
C SER A 231 19.14 -21.28 4.29
N PRO A 232 20.32 -20.91 4.81
CA PRO A 232 20.49 -20.50 6.21
C PRO A 232 19.58 -19.33 6.62
N TYR A 233 19.17 -18.50 5.65
CA TYR A 233 18.27 -17.36 5.86
C TYR A 233 16.84 -17.76 6.24
N TRP A 234 16.46 -19.03 6.07
CA TRP A 234 15.15 -19.50 6.50
C TRP A 234 14.96 -19.37 8.01
N ASN A 235 15.98 -19.74 8.79
CA ASN A 235 15.91 -19.64 10.25
C ASN A 235 15.85 -18.18 10.70
N LEU A 236 16.67 -17.32 10.09
CA LEU A 236 16.62 -15.88 10.33
C LEU A 236 15.24 -15.30 9.99
N PHE A 237 14.63 -15.74 8.88
CA PHE A 237 13.28 -15.32 8.51
C PHE A 237 12.22 -15.77 9.50
N THR A 238 12.28 -17.02 10.00
CA THR A 238 11.33 -17.51 11.00
C THR A 238 11.47 -16.78 12.33
N ASP A 239 12.70 -16.43 12.74
CA ASP A 239 12.97 -15.66 13.95
C ASP A 239 12.48 -14.22 13.83
N ILE A 240 12.63 -13.61 12.66
CA ILE A 240 12.04 -12.29 12.39
C ILE A 240 10.51 -12.37 12.41
N LEU A 241 9.94 -13.42 11.81
CA LEU A 241 8.49 -13.58 11.76
C LEU A 241 7.90 -13.76 13.16
N SER A 242 8.54 -14.50 14.05
CA SER A 242 8.09 -14.62 15.45
C SER A 242 8.16 -13.28 16.17
N ILE A 243 9.25 -12.52 16.02
CA ILE A 243 9.37 -11.16 16.59
C ILE A 243 8.27 -10.23 16.08
N VAL A 244 7.95 -10.29 14.77
CA VAL A 244 6.86 -9.49 14.22
C VAL A 244 5.52 -9.92 14.77
N LEU A 245 5.26 -11.23 14.86
CA LEU A 245 4.02 -11.78 15.41
C LEU A 245 3.83 -11.43 16.89
N ASP A 246 4.90 -11.40 17.69
CA ASP A 246 4.85 -11.00 19.10
C ASP A 246 4.52 -9.51 19.29
N LYS A 247 4.72 -8.69 18.25
CA LYS A 247 4.41 -7.24 18.27
C LYS A 247 2.99 -6.92 17.78
N LEU A 248 2.31 -7.85 17.10
CA LEU A 248 0.96 -7.69 16.54
C LEU A 248 -0.13 -7.99 17.58
#